data_AF-A0A2P2J5R5-F1
#
_entry.id   AF-A0A2P2J5R5-F1
#
_cell.length_a   1.000
_cell.length_b   1.000
_cell.length_c   1.000
_cell.angle_alpha   90.00
_cell.angle_beta   90.00
_cell.angle_gamma   90.00
#
_symmetry.space_group_name_H-M   'P 1'
#
loop_
_entity.id
_entity.type
_entity.pdbx_description
1 polymer ?
#
loop_
_entity_poly.entity_id
_entity_poly.type
_entity_poly.pdbx_seq_one_letter_code
_entity_poly.pdbx_strand_id
1 'polypeptide(L)'
;MDLCQENPDSSINREISSYQSEDIKRKIIRLEQCARSSMQRAIASHGALAVLYGRHLKHYIKESKVILGRATDDMDVDIDLGREGPANKISRLQALINMEGDGSFRLRNLGKSPIFLNGTEVATGKSSRLSSNSLMEIRGMAFVFEVSNESVKQYLVNIAKNSRETSF
;
A
#
# COMPACT_ATOMS: atom_id res chain seq x y z
N MET A 1 44.18 8.74 -51.11
CA MET A 1 42.89 9.30 -50.69
C MET A 1 42.04 8.11 -50.27
N ASP A 2 41.84 7.90 -48.97
CA ASP A 2 40.87 6.92 -48.46
C ASP A 2 39.80 7.70 -47.69
N LEU A 3 38.60 7.73 -48.28
CA LEU A 3 37.41 8.31 -47.66
C LEU A 3 36.69 7.16 -46.93
N CYS A 4 36.80 7.11 -45.60
CA CYS A 4 35.98 6.22 -44.78
C CYS A 4 34.51 6.59 -44.96
N GLN A 5 33.71 5.65 -45.46
CA GLN A 5 32.28 5.83 -45.66
C GLN A 5 31.54 5.54 -44.34
N GLU A 6 31.15 6.60 -43.63
CA GLU A 6 30.28 6.55 -42.46
C GLU A 6 28.91 5.95 -42.86
N ASN A 7 28.52 4.86 -42.22
CA ASN A 7 27.32 4.10 -42.55
C ASN A 7 26.06 4.76 -41.92
N PRO A 8 25.18 5.44 -42.71
CA PRO A 8 24.08 6.27 -42.20
C PRO A 8 22.96 5.47 -41.53
N ASP A 9 22.90 4.16 -41.77
CA ASP A 9 21.84 3.30 -41.25
C ASP A 9 21.95 3.05 -39.74
N SER A 10 23.14 3.22 -39.15
CA SER A 10 23.35 2.98 -37.72
C SER A 10 22.72 4.06 -36.83
N SER A 11 22.74 5.33 -37.28
CA SER A 11 22.21 6.49 -36.57
C SER A 11 20.68 6.51 -36.62
N ILE A 12 20.09 6.24 -37.77
CA ILE A 12 18.63 6.23 -37.98
C ILE A 12 17.96 5.12 -37.14
N ASN A 13 18.54 3.92 -37.13
CA ASN A 13 18.00 2.79 -36.33
C ASN A 13 18.08 3.06 -34.82
N ARG A 14 19.12 3.76 -34.36
CA ARG A 14 19.29 4.16 -32.96
C ARG A 14 18.27 5.22 -32.55
N GLU A 15 18.00 6.18 -33.43
CA GLU A 15 17.02 7.23 -33.20
C GLU A 15 15.59 6.66 -33.11
N ILE A 16 15.22 5.78 -34.04
CA ILE A 16 13.91 5.09 -34.05
C ILE A 16 13.71 4.25 -32.78
N SER A 17 14.73 3.48 -32.36
CA SER A 17 14.70 2.70 -31.12
C SER A 17 14.54 3.59 -29.87
N SER A 18 15.18 4.77 -29.88
CA SER A 18 15.05 5.74 -28.79
C SER A 18 13.64 6.34 -28.69
N TYR A 19 13.00 6.67 -29.82
CA TYR A 19 11.63 7.18 -29.84
C TYR A 19 10.61 6.14 -29.36
N GLN A 20 10.74 4.89 -29.80
CA GLN A 20 9.90 3.79 -29.32
C GLN A 20 10.04 3.57 -27.81
N SER A 21 11.27 3.70 -27.28
CA SER A 21 11.54 3.64 -25.85
C SER A 21 10.83 4.77 -25.08
N GLU A 22 10.86 6.01 -25.57
CA GLU A 22 10.17 7.15 -24.96
C GLU A 22 8.65 7.02 -25.00
N ASP A 23 8.08 6.48 -26.07
CA ASP A 23 6.63 6.26 -26.16
C ASP A 23 6.17 5.16 -25.19
N ILE A 24 6.96 4.09 -25.02
CA ILE A 24 6.71 3.05 -24.03
C ILE A 24 6.78 3.64 -22.62
N LYS A 25 7.81 4.43 -22.29
CA LYS A 25 7.93 5.11 -21.00
C LYS A 25 6.72 5.99 -20.70
N ARG A 26 6.31 6.84 -21.65
CA ARG A 26 5.12 7.69 -21.51
C ARG A 26 3.84 6.87 -21.32
N LYS A 27 3.72 5.74 -22.00
CA LYS A 27 2.57 4.84 -21.85
C LYS A 27 2.53 4.20 -20.46
N ILE A 28 3.67 3.74 -19.94
CA ILE A 28 3.77 3.19 -18.57
C ILE A 28 3.39 4.25 -17.54
N ILE A 29 3.96 5.46 -17.63
CA ILE A 29 3.66 6.56 -16.71
C ILE A 29 2.16 6.87 -16.70
N ARG A 30 1.51 6.94 -17.87
CA ARG A 30 0.06 7.19 -17.96
C ARG A 30 -0.75 6.07 -17.34
N LEU A 31 -0.37 4.81 -17.55
CA LEU A 31 -1.05 3.66 -16.96
C LEU A 31 -0.95 3.67 -15.43
N GLU A 32 0.23 3.94 -14.87
CA GLU A 32 0.45 4.05 -13.43
C GLU A 32 -0.37 5.19 -12.83
N GLN A 33 -0.38 6.36 -13.48
CA GLN A 33 -1.21 7.50 -13.06
C GLN A 33 -2.70 7.14 -13.07
N CYS A 34 -3.20 6.52 -14.14
CA CYS A 34 -4.59 6.09 -14.23
C CYS A 34 -4.96 5.08 -13.13
N ALA A 35 -4.11 4.09 -12.89
CA ALA A 35 -4.30 3.08 -11.84
C ALA A 35 -4.34 3.73 -10.45
N ARG A 36 -3.37 4.60 -10.16
CA ARG A 36 -3.30 5.35 -8.90
C ARG A 36 -4.54 6.21 -8.70
N SER A 37 -4.92 7.02 -9.69
CA SER A 37 -6.12 7.86 -9.60
C SER A 37 -7.40 7.06 -9.43
N SER A 38 -7.51 5.90 -10.09
CA SER A 38 -8.64 4.99 -9.92
C SER A 38 -8.73 4.47 -8.48
N MET A 39 -7.61 4.00 -7.93
CA MET A 39 -7.55 3.51 -6.55
C MET A 39 -7.84 4.61 -5.53
N GLN A 40 -7.25 5.81 -5.69
CA GLN A 40 -7.51 6.93 -4.80
C GLN A 40 -9.00 7.30 -4.76
N ARG A 41 -9.67 7.35 -5.92
CA ARG A 41 -11.12 7.60 -5.99
C ARG A 41 -11.92 6.49 -5.30
N ALA A 42 -11.54 5.23 -5.50
CA ALA A 42 -12.21 4.10 -4.87
C ALA A 42 -12.05 4.10 -3.34
N ILE A 43 -10.90 4.49 -2.81
CA ILE A 43 -10.70 4.61 -1.35
C ILE A 43 -11.52 5.78 -0.81
N ALA A 44 -11.45 6.94 -1.47
CA ALA A 44 -12.16 8.15 -1.08
C ALA A 44 -13.70 7.97 -1.12
N SER A 45 -14.24 7.24 -2.11
CA SER A 45 -15.68 6.99 -2.21
C SER A 45 -16.23 6.16 -1.03
N HIS A 46 -15.36 5.42 -0.33
CA HIS A 46 -15.71 4.68 0.87
C HIS A 46 -15.49 5.50 2.15
N GLY A 47 -15.00 6.74 2.03
CA GLY A 47 -14.61 7.57 3.18
C GLY A 47 -13.47 6.96 3.99
N ALA A 48 -12.60 6.18 3.35
CA ALA A 48 -11.56 5.42 4.01
C ALA A 48 -10.21 6.15 3.97
N LEU A 49 -9.42 5.98 5.03
CA LEU A 49 -8.05 6.51 5.12
C LEU A 49 -7.09 5.64 4.31
N ALA A 50 -7.34 4.34 4.28
CA ALA A 50 -6.54 3.37 3.55
C ALA A 50 -7.38 2.17 3.10
N VAL A 51 -6.79 1.30 2.29
CA VAL A 51 -7.34 -0.02 1.94
C VAL A 51 -6.26 -1.07 2.05
N LEU A 52 -6.62 -2.23 2.59
CA LEU A 52 -5.81 -3.44 2.57
C LEU A 52 -6.50 -4.46 1.69
N TYR A 53 -5.81 -5.02 0.69
CA TYR A 53 -6.40 -6.02 -0.18
C TYR A 53 -5.43 -7.12 -0.59
N GLY A 54 -5.91 -8.35 -0.62
CA GLY A 54 -5.25 -9.52 -1.17
C GLY A 54 -6.04 -10.07 -2.35
N ARG A 55 -5.92 -11.38 -2.57
CA ARG A 55 -6.68 -12.12 -3.58
C ARG A 55 -8.16 -12.28 -3.20
N HIS A 56 -8.46 -12.51 -1.93
CA HIS A 56 -9.81 -12.80 -1.44
C HIS A 56 -10.31 -11.77 -0.44
N LEU A 57 -9.42 -11.02 0.18
CA LEU A 57 -9.72 -9.95 1.11
C LEU A 57 -9.63 -8.58 0.43
N LYS A 58 -10.61 -7.71 0.68
CA LYS A 58 -10.49 -6.26 0.41
C LYS A 58 -11.22 -5.52 1.52
N HIS A 59 -10.48 -4.71 2.28
CA HIS A 59 -11.01 -4.01 3.44
C HIS A 59 -10.61 -2.53 3.41
N TYR A 60 -11.60 -1.65 3.56
CA TYR A 60 -11.44 -0.21 3.60
C TYR A 60 -11.30 0.27 5.05
N ILE A 61 -10.14 0.79 5.40
CA ILE A 61 -9.77 1.21 6.76
C ILE A 61 -10.23 2.66 6.96
N LYS A 62 -11.22 2.85 7.83
CA LYS A 62 -11.77 4.19 8.18
C LYS A 62 -11.23 4.73 9.49
N GLU A 63 -10.83 3.84 10.39
CA GLU A 63 -10.29 4.19 11.69
C GLU A 63 -8.78 4.41 11.63
N SER A 64 -8.26 5.27 12.52
CA SER A 64 -6.81 5.52 12.64
C SER A 64 -6.06 4.33 13.21
N LYS A 65 -6.74 3.41 13.89
CA LYS A 65 -6.13 2.22 14.50
C LYS A 65 -7.00 1.00 14.20
N VAL A 66 -6.39 -0.03 13.62
CA VAL A 66 -7.08 -1.30 13.30
C VAL A 66 -6.20 -2.51 13.64
N ILE A 67 -6.85 -3.55 14.17
CA ILE A 67 -6.28 -4.83 14.56
C ILE A 67 -6.50 -5.84 13.42
N LEU A 68 -5.42 -6.51 13.04
CA LEU A 68 -5.42 -7.54 12.02
C LEU A 68 -5.11 -8.88 12.66
N GLY A 69 -5.81 -9.93 12.22
CA GLY A 69 -5.56 -11.26 12.74
C GLY A 69 -6.50 -12.30 12.18
N ARG A 70 -6.75 -13.34 12.97
CA ARG A 70 -7.73 -14.37 12.65
C ARG A 70 -8.88 -14.27 13.64
N ALA A 71 -10.09 -14.00 13.13
CA ALA A 71 -11.28 -13.99 13.95
C ALA A 71 -11.61 -15.41 14.47
N THR A 72 -12.04 -15.48 15.72
CA THR A 72 -12.57 -16.68 16.38
C THR A 72 -13.71 -16.29 17.32
N ASP A 73 -14.48 -17.25 17.80
CA ASP A 73 -15.61 -16.98 18.72
C ASP A 73 -15.19 -16.22 19.99
N ASP A 74 -13.94 -16.37 20.41
CA ASP A 74 -13.34 -15.73 21.58
C ASP A 74 -12.52 -14.45 21.27
N MET A 75 -12.28 -14.14 19.99
CA MET A 75 -11.45 -13.00 19.59
C MET A 75 -11.94 -12.41 18.27
N ASP A 76 -12.47 -11.19 18.35
CA ASP A 76 -12.80 -10.41 17.17
C ASP A 76 -11.63 -9.50 16.74
N VAL A 77 -11.53 -9.24 15.44
CA VAL A 77 -10.51 -8.38 14.84
C VAL A 77 -11.15 -7.49 13.78
N ASP A 78 -10.64 -6.26 13.64
CA ASP A 78 -11.17 -5.31 12.64
C ASP A 78 -10.99 -5.85 11.21
N ILE A 79 -9.90 -6.60 10.97
CA ILE A 79 -9.60 -7.22 9.68
C ILE A 79 -9.19 -8.69 9.87
N ASP A 80 -10.08 -9.59 9.48
CA ASP A 80 -9.83 -11.04 9.49
C ASP A 80 -9.01 -11.48 8.26
N LEU A 81 -7.70 -11.60 8.46
CA LEU A 81 -6.75 -12.14 7.49
C LEU A 81 -6.94 -13.64 7.26
N GLY A 82 -7.66 -14.34 8.15
CA GLY A 82 -8.00 -15.75 7.97
C GLY A 82 -8.85 -16.01 6.73
N ARG A 83 -9.51 -14.97 6.20
CA ARG A 83 -10.31 -15.03 4.97
C ARG A 83 -9.47 -15.09 3.69
N GLU A 84 -8.17 -14.79 3.76
CA GLU A 84 -7.28 -14.78 2.60
C GLU A 84 -6.75 -16.16 2.22
N GLY A 85 -6.62 -17.07 3.19
CA GLY A 85 -5.96 -18.35 2.97
C GLY A 85 -6.07 -19.27 4.19
N PRO A 86 -5.13 -20.21 4.37
CA PRO A 86 -5.16 -21.14 5.51
C PRO A 86 -5.11 -20.39 6.85
N ALA A 87 -6.28 -20.20 7.45
CA ALA A 87 -6.46 -19.34 8.62
C ALA A 87 -5.59 -19.76 9.81
N ASN A 88 -5.32 -21.07 9.97
CA ASN A 88 -4.44 -21.60 11.02
C ASN A 88 -2.99 -21.06 10.98
N LYS A 89 -2.55 -20.47 9.86
CA LYS A 89 -1.23 -19.83 9.73
C LYS A 89 -1.20 -18.39 10.27
N ILE A 90 -2.37 -17.80 10.52
CA ILE A 90 -2.52 -16.46 11.06
C ILE A 90 -2.78 -16.52 12.58
N SER A 91 -2.06 -15.69 13.33
CA SER A 91 -2.30 -15.50 14.76
C SER A 91 -3.63 -14.78 14.98
N ARG A 92 -4.36 -15.13 16.04
CA ARG A 92 -5.61 -14.43 16.42
C ARG A 92 -5.41 -12.91 16.51
N LEU A 93 -4.28 -12.48 17.07
CA LEU A 93 -3.76 -11.11 16.97
C LEU A 93 -2.43 -11.14 16.20
N GLN A 94 -2.46 -10.76 14.92
CA GLN A 94 -1.29 -10.83 14.05
C GLN A 94 -0.59 -9.48 13.91
N ALA A 95 -1.34 -8.40 13.74
CA ALA A 95 -0.74 -7.08 13.57
C ALA A 95 -1.65 -5.95 14.04
N LEU A 96 -1.05 -4.78 14.23
CA LEU A 96 -1.75 -3.52 14.45
C LEU A 96 -1.29 -2.53 13.38
N ILE A 97 -2.24 -1.95 12.66
CA ILE A 97 -1.99 -0.77 11.82
C ILE A 97 -2.46 0.46 12.60
N ASN A 98 -1.58 1.45 12.71
CA ASN A 98 -1.87 2.72 13.38
C ASN A 98 -1.45 3.89 12.48
N MET A 99 -2.33 4.88 12.36
CA MET A 99 -2.04 6.18 11.78
C MET A 99 -1.61 7.13 12.89
N GLU A 100 -0.45 7.74 12.70
CA GLU A 100 0.14 8.70 13.62
C GLU A 100 -0.48 10.10 13.41
N GLY A 101 -0.20 11.02 14.33
CA GLY A 101 -0.75 12.39 14.27
C GLY A 101 -0.31 13.21 13.05
N ASP A 102 0.73 12.78 12.34
CA ASP A 102 1.19 13.38 11.07
C ASP A 102 0.55 12.71 9.84
N GLY A 103 -0.34 11.74 10.02
CA GLY A 103 -0.98 10.97 8.96
C GLY A 103 -0.13 9.82 8.42
N SER A 104 1.08 9.58 8.95
CA SER A 104 1.89 8.44 8.57
C SER A 104 1.35 7.14 9.19
N PHE A 105 1.47 6.02 8.47
CA PHE A 105 1.04 4.72 8.98
C PHE A 105 2.23 3.91 9.49
N ARG A 106 2.00 3.19 10.59
CA ARG A 106 2.91 2.18 11.14
C ARG A 106 2.21 0.83 11.23
N LEU A 107 2.96 -0.22 10.94
CA LEU A 107 2.59 -1.60 11.20
C LEU A 107 3.40 -2.11 12.39
N ARG A 108 2.73 -2.70 13.39
CA ARG A 108 3.38 -3.47 14.46
C ARG A 108 3.00 -4.93 14.33
N ASN A 109 4.00 -5.81 14.33
CA ASN A 109 3.75 -7.25 14.37
C ASN A 109 3.47 -7.68 15.82
N LEU A 110 2.28 -8.25 16.06
CA LEU A 110 1.87 -8.78 17.36
C LEU A 110 1.84 -10.32 17.37
N GLY A 111 1.85 -10.93 16.18
CA GLY A 111 1.72 -12.36 16.00
C GLY A 111 3.03 -13.12 16.15
N LYS A 112 2.91 -14.45 16.17
CA LYS A 112 4.04 -15.38 16.29
C LYS A 112 4.88 -15.47 15.01
N SER A 113 4.24 -15.26 13.87
CA SER A 113 4.90 -15.32 12.56
C SER A 113 5.44 -13.93 12.19
N PRO A 114 6.63 -13.85 11.57
CA PRO A 114 7.11 -12.61 10.98
C PRO A 114 6.15 -12.12 9.89
N ILE A 115 6.14 -10.80 9.70
CA ILE A 115 5.47 -10.14 8.58
C ILE A 115 6.57 -9.57 7.69
N PHE A 116 6.51 -9.76 6.38
CA PHE A 116 7.46 -9.15 5.46
C PHE A 116 6.80 -7.95 4.79
N LEU A 117 7.42 -6.79 4.89
CA LEU A 117 7.02 -5.58 4.19
C LEU A 117 8.02 -5.29 3.06
N ASN A 118 7.57 -5.38 1.81
CA ASN A 118 8.42 -5.24 0.62
C ASN A 118 9.68 -6.11 0.71
N GLY A 119 9.53 -7.36 1.17
CA GLY A 119 10.64 -8.31 1.39
C GLY A 119 11.46 -8.07 2.66
N THR A 120 11.22 -7.00 3.42
CA THR A 120 11.92 -6.73 4.69
C THR A 120 11.15 -7.30 5.88
N GLU A 121 11.82 -8.06 6.73
CA GLU A 121 11.20 -8.68 7.90
C GLU A 121 10.82 -7.67 8.99
N VAL A 122 9.60 -7.80 9.50
CA VAL A 122 9.09 -7.18 10.73
C VAL A 122 8.86 -8.29 11.76
N ALA A 123 9.88 -8.51 12.59
CA ALA A 123 9.85 -9.52 13.65
C ALA A 123 8.76 -9.24 14.70
N THR A 124 8.38 -10.26 15.48
CA THR A 124 7.38 -10.13 16.54
C THR A 124 7.72 -9.03 17.54
N GLY A 125 6.73 -8.21 17.87
CA GLY A 125 6.85 -7.06 18.78
C GLY A 125 7.48 -5.81 18.16
N LYS A 126 8.06 -5.91 16.96
CA LYS A 126 8.66 -4.78 16.23
C LYS A 126 7.62 -4.05 15.38
N SER A 127 7.97 -2.81 15.06
CA SER A 127 7.18 -1.94 14.20
C SER A 127 8.00 -1.46 13.01
N SER A 128 7.31 -1.19 11.90
CA SER A 128 7.89 -0.60 10.70
C SER A 128 6.94 0.43 10.10
N ARG A 129 7.48 1.35 9.29
CA ARG A 129 6.68 2.30 8.52
C ARG A 129 5.90 1.54 7.46
N LEU A 130 4.62 1.85 7.34
CA LEU A 130 3.75 1.28 6.32
C LEU A 130 3.39 2.38 5.31
N SER A 131 3.91 2.25 4.09
CA SER A 131 3.74 3.25 3.03
C SER A 131 2.63 2.82 2.07
N SER A 132 2.06 3.77 1.31
CA SER A 132 1.16 3.41 0.21
C SER A 132 1.90 2.56 -0.83
N ASN A 133 1.22 1.60 -1.45
CA ASN A 133 1.76 0.58 -2.35
C ASN A 133 2.73 -0.40 -1.66
N SER A 134 2.64 -0.54 -0.33
CA SER A 134 3.42 -1.56 0.40
C SER A 134 2.81 -2.95 0.19
N LEU A 135 3.66 -3.90 -0.18
CA LEU A 135 3.36 -5.33 -0.15
C LEU A 135 3.63 -5.88 1.26
N MET A 136 2.63 -6.51 1.85
CA MET A 136 2.68 -7.18 3.14
C MET A 136 2.49 -8.68 2.94
N GLU A 137 3.42 -9.49 3.44
CA GLU A 137 3.39 -10.94 3.29
C GLU A 137 3.45 -11.66 4.64
N ILE A 138 2.59 -12.65 4.81
CA ILE A 138 2.49 -13.45 6.03
C ILE A 138 2.27 -14.91 5.63
N ARG A 139 3.26 -15.77 5.85
CA ARG A 139 3.14 -17.24 5.63
C ARG A 139 2.60 -17.64 4.25
N GLY A 140 2.96 -16.88 3.21
CA GLY A 140 2.54 -17.11 1.83
C GLY A 140 1.22 -16.43 1.42
N MET A 141 0.59 -15.67 2.31
CA MET A 141 -0.48 -14.72 1.96
C MET A 141 0.13 -13.36 1.68
N ALA A 142 -0.37 -12.68 0.67
CA ALA A 142 0.13 -11.38 0.21
C ALA A 142 -1.01 -10.35 0.17
N PHE A 143 -0.74 -9.17 0.70
CA PHE A 143 -1.67 -8.06 0.77
C PHE A 143 -0.99 -6.79 0.30
N VAL A 144 -1.71 -5.94 -0.42
CA VAL A 144 -1.26 -4.59 -0.78
C VAL A 144 -1.99 -3.59 0.11
N PHE A 145 -1.23 -2.65 0.66
CA PHE A 145 -1.72 -1.53 1.45
C PHE A 145 -1.63 -0.23 0.64
N GLU A 146 -2.75 0.48 0.52
CA GLU A 146 -2.82 1.77 -0.17
C GLU A 146 -3.45 2.85 0.71
N VAL A 147 -2.88 4.04 0.70
CA VAL A 147 -3.34 5.19 1.50
C VAL A 147 -4.07 6.19 0.63
N SER A 148 -5.20 6.71 1.10
CA SER A 148 -5.86 7.88 0.52
C SER A 148 -5.30 9.16 1.14
N ASN A 149 -4.38 9.82 0.43
CA ASN A 149 -3.76 11.04 0.94
C ASN A 149 -4.77 12.16 1.19
N GLU A 150 -5.83 12.23 0.38
CA GLU A 150 -6.87 13.24 0.53
C GLU A 150 -7.74 12.96 1.75
N SER A 151 -8.17 11.71 1.94
CA SER A 151 -8.98 11.32 3.11
C SER A 151 -8.20 11.47 4.41
N VAL A 152 -6.91 11.13 4.41
CA VAL A 152 -6.01 11.36 5.57
C VAL A 152 -5.90 12.85 5.90
N LYS A 153 -5.68 13.72 4.91
CA LYS A 153 -5.62 15.17 5.14
C LYS A 153 -6.92 15.70 5.75
N GLN A 154 -8.07 15.31 5.19
CA GLN A 154 -9.38 15.72 5.71
C GLN A 154 -9.61 15.22 7.14
N TYR A 155 -9.22 13.99 7.43
CA TYR A 155 -9.29 13.42 8.77
C TYR A 155 -8.46 14.22 9.78
N LEU A 156 -7.22 14.56 9.45
CA LEU A 156 -6.34 15.37 10.31
C LEU A 156 -6.91 16.77 10.56
N VAL A 157 -7.45 17.41 9.52
CA VAL A 157 -8.12 18.72 9.64
C VAL A 157 -9.32 18.63 10.58
N ASN A 158 -10.13 17.57 10.48
CA ASN A 158 -11.31 17.39 11.32
C ASN A 158 -10.94 17.16 12.79
N ILE A 159 -9.92 16.34 13.07
CA ILE A 159 -9.41 16.16 14.44
C ILE A 159 -8.92 17.48 15.02
N ALA A 160 -8.18 18.28 14.23
CA ALA A 160 -7.64 19.55 14.69
C ALA A 160 -8.71 20.62 14.96
N LYS A 161 -9.89 20.51 14.32
CA LYS A 161 -11.05 21.35 14.63
C LYS A 161 -11.73 20.91 15.92
N ASN A 162 -12.01 19.61 16.05
CA ASN A 162 -12.71 19.06 17.20
C ASN A 162 -11.94 19.28 18.51
N SER A 163 -10.60 19.21 18.49
CA SER A 163 -9.77 19.47 19.68
C SER A 163 -9.83 20.93 20.18
N ARG A 164 -10.11 21.88 19.28
CA ARG A 164 -10.28 23.30 19.62
C ARG A 164 -11.65 23.59 20.23
N GLU A 165 -12.68 22.83 19.87
CA GLU A 165 -14.04 22.97 20.39
C GLU A 165 -14.18 22.39 21.80
N THR A 166 -13.45 21.31 22.13
CA THR A 166 -13.44 20.71 23.49
C THR A 166 -12.58 21.45 24.52
N SER A 167 -11.97 22.58 24.16
CA SER A 167 -11.10 23.37 25.06
C SER A 167 -11.81 24.61 25.65
N PHE A 168 -13.14 24.65 25.62
CA PHE A 168 -13.99 25.70 26.21
C PHE A 168 -14.95 25.13 27.24
#